data_AF-A0AAW1DVY5-F1
#
_entry.id   AF-A0AAW1DVY5-F1
#
_cell.length_a   1.000
_cell.length_b   1.000
_cell.length_c   1.000
_cell.angle_alpha   90.00
_cell.angle_beta   90.00
_cell.angle_gamma   90.00
#
_symmetry.space_group_name_H-M   'P 1'
#
loop_
_entity.id
_entity.type
_entity.pdbx_description
1 polymer ?
#
loop_
_entity_poly.entity_id
_entity_poly.type
_entity_poly.pdbx_seq_one_letter_code
_entity_poly.pdbx_strand_id
1 'polypeptide(L)'
;MAPKTAKQLIKGALANLSKENFEKFRDELLDREEEPQVNRNQVEDKTYIVVTDVLVSTFTETGAPAVVAELLKQIGCNNDGEKLEKEISGQSSNPGSSDTVRPSAGAEGGCTGAHFVDKHFVELISRVNGIPSILDELLYKKVITQEAYDEILATPTKSDRMRKLLSGPLRSAGPQGKEVFYQILERTDPYLVEELKKKK
;
A
#
# COMPACT_ATOMS: atom_id res chain seq x y z
N MET A 1 -7.73 -29.98 -9.56
CA MET A 1 -7.30 -28.80 -10.35
C MET A 1 -5.79 -28.80 -10.38
N ALA A 2 -5.15 -28.46 -11.51
CA ALA A 2 -3.69 -28.46 -11.58
C ALA A 2 -3.10 -27.32 -10.72
N PRO A 3 -1.98 -27.52 -10.02
CA PRO A 3 -1.27 -26.42 -9.38
C PRO A 3 -0.84 -25.41 -10.44
N LYS A 4 -1.00 -24.11 -10.16
CA LYS A 4 -0.49 -23.06 -11.04
C LYS A 4 1.04 -23.11 -11.01
N THR A 5 1.65 -23.59 -12.07
CA THR A 5 3.11 -23.59 -12.24
C THR A 5 3.62 -22.16 -12.42
N ALA A 6 4.90 -21.92 -12.11
CA ALA A 6 5.52 -20.59 -12.24
C ALA A 6 5.37 -20.01 -13.66
N LYS A 7 5.45 -20.88 -14.69
CA LYS A 7 5.15 -20.53 -16.09
C LYS A 7 3.75 -19.91 -16.29
N GLN A 8 2.73 -20.34 -15.55
CA GLN A 8 1.38 -19.75 -15.65
C GLN A 8 1.29 -18.41 -14.91
N LEU A 9 1.99 -18.25 -13.78
CA LEU A 9 2.00 -17.01 -13.01
C LEU A 9 2.70 -15.88 -13.79
N ILE A 10 3.91 -16.15 -14.29
CA ILE A 10 4.70 -15.22 -15.09
C ILE A 10 3.95 -14.87 -16.38
N LYS A 11 3.42 -15.88 -17.11
CA LYS A 11 2.61 -15.66 -18.31
C LYS A 11 1.38 -14.78 -18.01
N GLY A 12 0.72 -14.99 -16.87
CA GLY A 12 -0.46 -14.23 -16.46
C GLY A 12 -0.14 -12.77 -16.12
N ALA A 13 1.03 -12.50 -15.51
CA ALA A 13 1.49 -11.14 -15.25
C ALA A 13 1.92 -10.43 -16.55
N LEU A 14 2.77 -11.07 -17.36
CA LEU A 14 3.22 -10.50 -18.64
C LEU A 14 2.08 -10.30 -19.66
N ALA A 15 1.00 -11.09 -19.59
CA ALA A 15 -0.20 -10.89 -20.39
C ALA A 15 -1.10 -9.74 -19.90
N ASN A 16 -0.92 -9.27 -18.66
CA ASN A 16 -1.64 -8.12 -18.11
C ASN A 16 -0.90 -6.79 -18.37
N LEU A 17 0.36 -6.85 -18.82
CA LEU A 17 1.13 -5.69 -19.22
C LEU A 17 0.60 -5.06 -20.53
N SER A 18 0.65 -3.73 -20.59
CA SER A 18 0.57 -3.01 -21.85
C SER A 18 1.83 -3.28 -22.70
N LYS A 19 1.72 -3.10 -24.03
CA LYS A 19 2.86 -3.28 -24.95
C LYS A 19 4.07 -2.42 -24.55
N GLU A 20 3.83 -1.17 -24.14
CA GLU A 20 4.88 -0.24 -23.69
C GLU A 20 5.56 -0.71 -22.39
N ASN A 21 4.79 -1.25 -21.43
CA ASN A 21 5.37 -1.78 -20.19
C ASN A 21 6.10 -3.11 -20.43
N PHE A 22 5.64 -3.93 -21.39
CA PHE A 22 6.35 -5.13 -21.82
C PHE A 22 7.65 -4.83 -22.59
N GLU A 23 7.70 -3.72 -23.33
CA GLU A 23 8.93 -3.21 -23.95
C GLU A 23 9.91 -2.73 -22.88
N LYS A 24 9.49 -1.88 -21.93
CA LYS A 24 10.31 -1.49 -20.77
C LYS A 24 10.79 -2.68 -19.95
N PHE A 25 9.93 -3.68 -19.70
CA PHE A 25 10.28 -4.92 -19.01
C PHE A 25 11.40 -5.68 -19.74
N ARG A 26 11.37 -5.68 -21.08
CA ARG A 26 12.41 -6.33 -21.89
C ARG A 26 13.72 -5.55 -21.84
N ASP A 27 13.71 -4.22 -21.90
CA ASP A 27 14.92 -3.43 -21.72
C ASP A 27 15.51 -3.62 -20.31
N GLU A 28 14.70 -3.57 -19.25
CA GLU A 28 15.13 -3.81 -17.86
C GLU A 28 15.71 -5.23 -17.66
N LEU A 29 15.11 -6.24 -18.29
CA LEU A 29 15.61 -7.62 -18.29
C LEU A 29 16.95 -7.78 -19.03
N LEU A 30 17.32 -6.83 -19.89
CA LEU A 30 18.56 -6.82 -20.67
C LEU A 30 19.66 -5.95 -20.06
N ASP A 31 19.28 -4.90 -19.30
CA ASP A 31 20.20 -4.03 -18.56
C ASP A 31 20.78 -4.71 -17.31
N ARG A 32 20.07 -5.71 -16.76
CA ARG A 32 20.46 -6.46 -15.56
C ARG A 32 21.71 -7.33 -15.80
N GLU A 33 22.90 -6.82 -15.42
CA GLU A 33 24.20 -7.52 -15.48
C GLU A 33 24.38 -8.67 -14.43
N GLU A 34 23.31 -9.19 -13.84
CA GLU A 34 23.38 -10.33 -12.90
C GLU A 34 23.29 -11.68 -13.64
N GLU A 35 24.25 -12.58 -13.38
CA GLU A 35 24.10 -13.99 -13.78
C GLU A 35 22.94 -14.65 -13.02
N PRO A 36 22.05 -15.42 -13.70
CA PRO A 36 22.11 -15.83 -15.11
C PRO A 36 21.48 -14.81 -16.08
N GLN A 37 22.27 -14.34 -17.05
CA GLN A 37 21.86 -13.32 -18.01
C GLN A 37 20.94 -13.87 -19.12
N VAL A 38 19.88 -13.13 -19.47
CA VAL A 38 19.00 -13.48 -20.61
C VAL A 38 19.55 -12.89 -21.90
N ASN A 39 19.85 -13.76 -22.87
CA ASN A 39 20.33 -13.31 -24.18
C ASN A 39 19.29 -12.43 -24.91
N ARG A 40 19.72 -11.26 -25.39
CA ARG A 40 18.90 -10.29 -26.16
C ARG A 40 18.12 -10.94 -27.30
N ASN A 41 18.80 -11.74 -28.13
CA ASN A 41 18.20 -12.50 -29.23
C ASN A 41 17.13 -13.53 -28.80
N GLN A 42 17.02 -13.82 -27.50
CA GLN A 42 16.04 -14.75 -26.94
C GLN A 42 14.79 -14.06 -26.36
N VAL A 43 14.74 -12.73 -26.30
CA VAL A 43 13.58 -11.94 -25.87
C VAL A 43 13.14 -10.86 -26.86
N GLU A 44 14.05 -10.40 -27.72
CA GLU A 44 13.74 -9.44 -28.78
C GLU A 44 12.72 -10.06 -29.78
N ASP A 45 11.72 -9.26 -30.17
CA ASP A 45 10.56 -9.62 -31.02
C ASP A 45 9.70 -10.84 -30.62
N LYS A 46 9.82 -11.32 -29.39
CA LYS A 46 9.09 -12.51 -28.91
C LYS A 46 7.87 -12.18 -28.06
N THR A 47 6.82 -12.97 -28.26
CA THR A 47 5.60 -12.96 -27.45
C THR A 47 5.90 -13.33 -25.99
N TYR A 48 5.17 -12.72 -25.05
CA TYR A 48 5.24 -12.98 -23.61
C TYR A 48 5.25 -14.48 -23.22
N ILE A 49 4.62 -15.36 -23.99
CA ILE A 49 4.65 -16.83 -23.78
C ILE A 49 6.06 -17.40 -23.94
N VAL A 50 6.78 -16.98 -24.99
CA VAL A 50 8.16 -17.45 -25.26
C VAL A 50 9.12 -16.83 -24.25
N VAL A 51 8.95 -15.53 -23.94
CA VAL A 51 9.73 -14.84 -22.90
C VAL A 51 9.54 -15.51 -21.53
N THR A 52 8.32 -15.93 -21.19
CA THR A 52 8.05 -16.70 -19.96
C THR A 52 8.81 -18.03 -19.91
N ASP A 53 8.87 -18.76 -21.02
CA ASP A 53 9.55 -20.05 -21.07
C ASP A 53 11.08 -19.89 -20.91
N VAL A 54 11.65 -18.88 -21.59
CA VAL A 54 13.06 -18.47 -21.45
C VAL A 54 13.37 -18.04 -20.01
N LEU A 55 12.52 -17.20 -19.39
CA LEU A 55 12.67 -16.76 -18.01
C LEU A 55 12.71 -17.95 -17.04
N VAL A 56 11.80 -18.92 -17.20
CA VAL A 56 11.77 -20.11 -16.34
C VAL A 56 12.93 -21.08 -16.63
N SER A 57 13.41 -21.17 -17.87
CA SER A 57 14.62 -21.93 -18.20
C SER A 57 15.90 -21.29 -17.67
N THR A 58 15.94 -19.95 -17.54
CA THR A 58 17.13 -19.19 -17.12
C THR A 58 17.18 -19.04 -15.59
N PHE A 59 16.08 -18.61 -14.96
CA PHE A 59 15.99 -18.32 -13.52
C PHE A 59 15.34 -19.43 -12.69
N THR A 60 15.04 -20.60 -13.27
CA THR A 60 14.33 -21.75 -12.68
C THR A 60 12.86 -21.47 -12.31
N GLU A 61 12.04 -22.52 -12.12
CA GLU A 61 10.63 -22.33 -11.71
C GLU A 61 10.46 -21.68 -10.33
N THR A 62 11.44 -21.77 -9.44
CA THR A 62 11.37 -21.17 -8.11
C THR A 62 11.87 -19.72 -8.09
N GLY A 63 12.94 -19.41 -8.85
CA GLY A 63 13.53 -18.06 -8.90
C GLY A 63 12.87 -17.12 -9.91
N ALA A 64 12.47 -17.61 -11.09
CA ALA A 64 11.90 -16.79 -12.16
C ALA A 64 10.70 -15.91 -11.73
N PRO A 65 9.70 -16.39 -10.96
CA PRO A 65 8.58 -15.53 -10.60
C PRO A 65 8.96 -14.39 -9.64
N ALA A 66 10.03 -14.56 -8.84
CA ALA A 66 10.56 -13.51 -7.97
C ALA A 66 11.32 -12.44 -8.78
N VAL A 67 12.22 -12.86 -9.69
CA VAL A 67 12.95 -11.94 -10.59
C VAL A 67 11.98 -11.14 -11.47
N VAL A 68 10.95 -11.79 -12.00
CA VAL A 68 9.91 -11.11 -12.79
C VAL A 68 9.13 -10.11 -11.91
N ALA A 69 8.82 -10.43 -10.65
CA ALA A 69 8.13 -9.51 -9.77
C ALA A 69 8.96 -8.26 -9.43
N GLU A 70 10.28 -8.40 -9.29
CA GLU A 70 11.21 -7.29 -9.08
C GLU A 70 11.24 -6.35 -10.29
N LEU A 71 11.49 -6.89 -11.48
CA LEU A 71 11.45 -6.15 -12.75
C LEU A 71 10.09 -5.46 -13.00
N LEU A 72 8.98 -6.12 -12.63
CA LEU A 72 7.64 -5.54 -12.73
C LEU A 72 7.46 -4.33 -11.79
N LYS A 73 8.08 -4.31 -10.61
CA LYS A 73 8.07 -3.13 -9.73
C LYS A 73 8.92 -2.00 -10.31
N GLN A 74 10.08 -2.33 -10.89
CA GLN A 74 11.02 -1.37 -11.48
C GLN A 74 10.39 -0.57 -12.62
N ILE A 75 9.61 -1.22 -13.50
CA ILE A 75 8.84 -0.55 -14.57
C ILE A 75 7.55 0.16 -14.10
N GLY A 76 7.24 0.12 -12.79
CA GLY A 76 6.02 0.71 -12.20
C GLY A 76 4.76 -0.18 -12.22
N CYS A 77 4.84 -1.43 -12.68
CA CYS A 77 3.76 -2.42 -12.67
C CYS A 77 3.64 -3.14 -11.31
N ASN A 78 3.57 -2.36 -10.23
CA ASN A 78 3.53 -2.84 -8.84
C ASN A 78 2.40 -3.86 -8.58
N ASN A 79 1.22 -3.67 -9.16
CA ASN A 79 0.09 -4.61 -9.01
C ASN A 79 0.42 -6.01 -9.57
N ASP A 80 1.14 -6.09 -10.68
CA ASP A 80 1.48 -7.35 -11.33
C ASP A 80 2.61 -8.06 -10.60
N GLY A 81 3.60 -7.31 -10.11
CA GLY A 81 4.69 -7.82 -9.27
C GLY A 81 4.18 -8.35 -7.92
N GLU A 82 3.35 -7.59 -7.20
CA GLU A 82 2.76 -8.02 -5.92
C GLU A 82 1.83 -9.23 -6.10
N LYS A 83 1.09 -9.28 -7.22
CA LYS A 83 0.23 -10.43 -7.57
C LYS A 83 1.06 -11.68 -7.90
N LEU A 84 2.22 -11.53 -8.54
CA LEU A 84 3.17 -12.63 -8.71
C LEU A 84 3.65 -13.13 -7.35
N GLU A 85 4.23 -12.27 -6.51
CA GLU A 85 4.74 -12.60 -5.17
C GLU A 85 3.71 -13.31 -4.28
N LYS A 86 2.47 -12.82 -4.25
CA LYS A 86 1.36 -13.44 -3.52
C LYS A 86 1.03 -14.84 -4.01
N GLU A 87 1.16 -15.13 -5.31
CA GLU A 87 0.94 -16.48 -5.85
C GLU A 87 2.15 -17.41 -5.66
N ILE A 88 3.40 -16.90 -5.53
CA ILE A 88 4.57 -17.72 -5.13
C ILE A 88 4.49 -18.10 -3.65
N SER A 89 4.21 -17.11 -2.78
CA SER A 89 4.09 -17.31 -1.33
C SER A 89 2.79 -18.00 -0.90
N GLY A 90 1.78 -18.04 -1.79
CA GLY A 90 0.41 -18.47 -1.48
C GLY A 90 0.11 -19.96 -1.68
N GLN A 91 1.07 -20.80 -2.09
CA GLN A 91 0.84 -22.24 -2.28
C GLN A 91 0.89 -23.05 -0.97
N SER A 92 0.10 -22.63 0.02
CA SER A 92 -0.50 -23.54 0.98
C SER A 92 -1.87 -23.03 1.42
N SER A 93 -2.88 -23.90 1.25
CA SER A 93 -4.24 -23.79 1.77
C SER A 93 -5.21 -22.82 1.05
N ASN A 94 -6.43 -23.34 0.82
CA ASN A 94 -7.56 -22.63 0.21
C ASN A 94 -8.32 -21.77 1.26
N PRO A 95 -9.34 -20.97 0.89
CA PRO A 95 -9.53 -19.63 1.45
C PRO A 95 -10.29 -19.56 2.78
N GLY A 96 -9.93 -18.58 3.60
CA GLY A 96 -10.65 -18.16 4.81
C GLY A 96 -10.12 -16.83 5.34
N SER A 97 -11.03 -15.96 5.78
CA SER A 97 -10.86 -14.55 6.17
C SER A 97 -9.63 -14.12 6.99
N SER A 98 -9.33 -12.83 6.83
CA SER A 98 -8.71 -11.89 7.78
C SER A 98 -7.20 -11.98 8.13
N ASP A 99 -6.54 -10.88 7.75
CA ASP A 99 -5.67 -10.03 8.60
C ASP A 99 -4.27 -10.47 9.08
N THR A 100 -3.37 -9.47 9.06
CA THR A 100 -2.05 -9.35 9.73
C THR A 100 -0.83 -10.14 9.18
N VAL A 101 0.44 -9.67 9.26
CA VAL A 101 1.04 -8.32 9.10
C VAL A 101 2.60 -8.41 9.03
N ARG A 102 3.26 -7.83 8.00
CA ARG A 102 4.69 -7.33 7.91
C ARG A 102 5.86 -8.25 8.38
N PRO A 103 7.15 -7.84 8.37
CA PRO A 103 7.85 -6.61 7.89
C PRO A 103 8.70 -6.88 6.61
N SER A 104 9.57 -6.04 6.01
CA SER A 104 9.96 -4.60 5.96
C SER A 104 11.01 -4.49 4.81
N ALA A 105 11.40 -3.35 4.22
CA ALA A 105 10.86 -1.98 4.11
C ALA A 105 11.67 -1.18 3.07
N GLY A 106 11.05 -0.22 2.37
CA GLY A 106 11.63 0.68 1.36
C GLY A 106 10.52 1.55 0.77
N ALA A 107 10.78 2.82 0.45
CA ALA A 107 9.77 3.76 -0.07
C ALA A 107 9.25 3.29 -1.46
N GLU A 108 8.05 3.63 -1.95
CA GLU A 108 7.18 4.79 -1.72
C GLU A 108 5.72 4.50 -2.17
N GLY A 109 4.75 5.38 -1.84
CA GLY A 109 3.37 5.27 -2.36
C GLY A 109 2.30 4.69 -1.42
N GLY A 110 2.54 4.68 -0.11
CA GLY A 110 1.54 4.27 0.88
C GLY A 110 0.41 5.29 1.06
N CYS A 111 -0.66 5.19 0.24
CA CYS A 111 -1.95 5.87 0.42
C CYS A 111 -2.69 5.37 1.68
N THR A 112 -2.09 5.62 2.84
CA THR A 112 -2.59 5.26 4.17
C THR A 112 -3.66 6.26 4.63
N GLY A 113 -4.46 5.88 5.64
CA GLY A 113 -5.60 6.67 6.16
C GLY A 113 -5.27 8.11 6.59
N ALA A 114 -3.99 8.46 6.69
CA ALA A 114 -3.51 9.83 6.76
C ALA A 114 -4.13 10.75 5.70
N HIS A 115 -4.15 10.33 4.43
CA HIS A 115 -4.74 11.14 3.35
C HIS A 115 -6.26 11.27 3.49
N PHE A 116 -6.95 10.31 4.11
CA PHE A 116 -8.39 10.39 4.35
C PHE A 116 -8.70 11.48 5.38
N VAL A 117 -8.07 11.42 6.55
CA VAL A 117 -8.27 12.43 7.61
C VAL A 117 -7.81 13.83 7.15
N ASP A 118 -6.71 13.92 6.41
CA ASP A 118 -6.21 15.19 5.86
C ASP A 118 -7.12 15.76 4.75
N LYS A 119 -7.81 14.90 3.98
CA LYS A 119 -8.76 15.32 2.93
C LYS A 119 -10.12 15.74 3.48
N HIS A 120 -10.58 15.10 4.56
CA HIS A 120 -11.85 15.43 5.24
C HIS A 120 -11.71 16.42 6.40
N PHE A 121 -10.51 16.98 6.58
CA PHE A 121 -10.12 17.91 7.64
C PHE A 121 -11.14 19.03 7.93
N VAL A 122 -11.66 19.68 6.89
CA VAL A 122 -12.61 20.80 7.00
C VAL A 122 -14.01 20.33 7.43
N GLU A 123 -14.44 19.16 6.96
CA GLU A 123 -15.75 18.58 7.28
C GLU A 123 -15.77 18.07 8.72
N LEU A 124 -14.67 17.43 9.16
CA LEU A 124 -14.42 17.08 10.56
C LEU A 124 -14.45 18.31 11.47
N ILE A 125 -13.73 19.38 11.10
CA ILE A 125 -13.71 20.67 11.82
C ILE A 125 -15.10 21.28 12.01
N SER A 126 -15.99 21.12 11.03
CA SER A 126 -17.30 21.80 11.03
C SER A 126 -18.43 20.96 11.62
N ARG A 127 -18.35 19.62 11.53
CA ARG A 127 -19.39 18.70 12.02
C ARG A 127 -19.11 18.19 13.44
N VAL A 128 -17.85 17.97 13.81
CA VAL A 128 -17.49 17.41 15.12
C VAL A 128 -17.55 18.49 16.21
N ASN A 129 -18.62 18.47 17.03
CA ASN A 129 -18.68 19.29 18.25
C ASN A 129 -17.91 18.67 19.44
N GLY A 130 -17.59 17.37 19.38
CA GLY A 130 -16.95 16.58 20.45
C GLY A 130 -15.42 16.68 20.57
N ILE A 131 -14.81 17.81 20.21
CA ILE A 131 -13.35 18.04 20.30
C ILE A 131 -12.71 17.53 21.60
N PRO A 132 -13.18 17.92 22.82
CA PRO A 132 -12.56 17.47 24.07
C PRO A 132 -12.67 15.95 24.29
N SER A 133 -13.79 15.33 23.91
CA SER A 133 -13.98 13.88 24.05
C SER A 133 -12.98 13.08 23.21
N ILE A 134 -12.64 13.57 22.02
CA ILE A 134 -11.65 12.95 21.14
C ILE A 134 -10.22 13.20 21.67
N LEU A 135 -9.97 14.37 22.25
CA LEU A 135 -8.72 14.70 22.94
C LEU A 135 -8.48 13.82 24.17
N ASP A 136 -9.50 13.57 25.00
CA ASP A 136 -9.41 12.69 26.17
C ASP A 136 -9.09 11.25 25.76
N GLU A 137 -9.76 10.70 24.75
CA GLU A 137 -9.44 9.38 24.21
C GLU A 137 -8.02 9.33 23.61
N LEU A 138 -7.58 10.34 22.87
CA LEU A 138 -6.21 10.41 22.35
C LEU A 138 -5.17 10.46 23.47
N LEU A 139 -5.43 11.21 24.54
CA LEU A 139 -4.56 11.34 25.71
C LEU A 139 -4.50 10.00 26.48
N TYR A 140 -5.64 9.35 26.68
CA TYR A 140 -5.75 8.02 27.28
C TYR A 140 -4.97 6.96 26.47
N LYS A 141 -5.05 7.01 25.14
CA LYS A 141 -4.30 6.16 24.21
C LYS A 141 -2.80 6.52 24.13
N LYS A 142 -2.35 7.57 24.82
CA LYS A 142 -0.98 8.15 24.76
C LYS A 142 -0.52 8.54 23.34
N VAL A 143 -1.47 8.90 22.48
CA VAL A 143 -1.20 9.41 21.12
C VAL A 143 -0.78 10.89 21.15
N ILE A 144 -1.18 11.61 22.20
CA ILE A 144 -0.88 13.02 22.42
C ILE A 144 -0.22 13.21 23.79
N THR A 145 0.70 14.17 23.91
CA THR A 145 1.28 14.61 25.19
C THR A 145 0.33 15.54 25.94
N GLN A 146 0.45 15.59 27.27
CA GLN A 146 -0.39 16.44 28.10
C GLN A 146 -0.21 17.94 27.79
N GLU A 147 1.00 18.36 27.38
CA GLU A 147 1.27 19.72 26.87
C GLU A 147 0.46 20.03 25.60
N ALA A 148 0.45 19.13 24.62
CA ALA A 148 -0.29 19.32 23.39
C ALA A 148 -1.82 19.28 23.63
N TYR A 149 -2.29 18.49 24.60
CA TYR A 149 -3.70 18.51 25.04
C TYR A 149 -4.09 19.88 25.61
N ASP A 150 -3.27 20.44 26.51
CA ASP A 150 -3.53 21.74 27.15
C ASP A 150 -3.43 22.90 26.14
N GLU A 151 -2.42 22.91 25.27
CA GLU A 151 -2.28 23.86 24.15
C GLU A 151 -3.50 23.92 23.22
N ILE A 152 -4.20 22.79 23.06
CA ILE A 152 -5.36 22.64 22.18
C ILE A 152 -6.65 22.98 22.92
N LEU A 153 -6.74 22.75 24.24
CA LEU A 153 -7.83 23.29 25.05
C LEU A 153 -7.73 24.82 25.18
N ALA A 154 -6.51 25.34 25.33
CA ALA A 154 -6.24 26.77 25.48
C ALA A 154 -6.64 27.61 24.25
N THR A 155 -6.63 27.06 23.03
CA THR A 155 -7.18 27.76 21.85
C THR A 155 -8.69 27.97 22.03
N PRO A 156 -9.23 29.20 21.96
CA PRO A 156 -10.67 29.43 22.19
C PRO A 156 -11.55 28.95 21.02
N THR A 157 -10.99 28.88 19.81
CA THR A 157 -11.72 28.64 18.56
C THR A 157 -11.83 27.14 18.27
N LYS A 158 -13.04 26.56 18.36
CA LYS A 158 -13.31 25.12 18.13
C LYS A 158 -12.60 24.54 16.89
N SER A 159 -12.68 25.25 15.76
CA SER A 159 -12.07 24.85 14.49
C SER A 159 -10.54 24.84 14.52
N ASP A 160 -9.94 25.79 15.26
CA ASP A 160 -8.48 25.89 15.37
C ASP A 160 -7.92 24.87 16.36
N ARG A 161 -8.68 24.50 17.40
CA ARG A 161 -8.37 23.34 18.27
C ARG A 161 -8.15 22.07 17.43
N MET A 162 -9.13 21.71 16.61
CA MET A 162 -9.07 20.53 15.75
C MET A 162 -7.94 20.66 14.71
N ARG A 163 -7.70 21.86 14.16
CA ARG A 163 -6.60 22.13 13.24
C ARG A 163 -5.24 21.90 13.89
N LYS A 164 -5.01 22.41 15.10
CA LYS A 164 -3.79 22.16 15.88
C LYS A 164 -3.64 20.66 16.19
N LEU A 165 -4.70 19.99 16.62
CA LEU A 165 -4.71 18.55 16.92
C LEU A 165 -4.25 17.71 15.73
N LEU A 166 -4.82 17.99 14.56
CA LEU A 166 -4.53 17.27 13.31
C LEU A 166 -3.15 17.60 12.74
N SER A 167 -2.70 18.86 12.84
CA SER A 167 -1.42 19.30 12.25
C SER A 167 -0.20 19.09 13.15
N GLY A 168 -0.38 19.09 14.47
CA GLY A 168 0.65 18.85 15.48
C GLY A 168 0.70 17.39 15.93
N PRO A 169 0.02 17.00 17.02
CA PRO A 169 0.19 15.68 17.62
C PRO A 169 -0.25 14.51 16.72
N LEU A 170 -1.31 14.64 15.91
CA LEU A 170 -1.69 13.58 14.96
C LEU A 170 -0.75 13.46 13.75
N ARG A 171 0.04 14.49 13.47
CA ARG A 171 1.16 14.40 12.51
C ARG A 171 2.40 13.79 13.15
N SER A 172 2.70 14.16 14.40
CA SER A 172 3.83 13.63 15.18
C SER A 172 3.65 12.16 15.57
N ALA A 173 2.43 11.71 15.85
CA ALA A 173 2.08 10.32 16.11
C ALA A 173 1.98 9.45 14.83
N GLY A 174 2.22 10.04 13.65
CA GLY A 174 2.27 9.33 12.38
C GLY A 174 0.98 8.60 12.01
N PRO A 175 1.07 7.51 11.22
CA PRO A 175 -0.10 6.75 10.77
C PRO A 175 -0.96 6.22 11.92
N GLN A 176 -0.33 5.77 13.01
CA GLN A 176 -1.02 5.19 14.17
C GLN A 176 -1.89 6.22 14.90
N GLY A 177 -1.43 7.47 15.03
CA GLY A 177 -2.26 8.52 15.64
C GLY A 177 -3.53 8.79 14.83
N LYS A 178 -3.41 8.84 13.50
CA LYS A 178 -4.54 9.07 12.60
C LYS A 178 -5.51 7.88 12.54
N GLU A 179 -5.00 6.65 12.67
CA GLU A 179 -5.79 5.42 12.83
C GLU A 179 -6.62 5.44 14.13
N VAL A 180 -5.99 5.79 15.25
CA VAL A 180 -6.67 5.90 16.56
C VAL A 180 -7.71 7.02 16.52
N PHE A 181 -7.38 8.17 15.92
CA PHE A 181 -8.34 9.26 15.72
C PHE A 181 -9.58 8.83 14.93
N TYR A 182 -9.39 8.13 13.80
CA TYR A 182 -10.50 7.56 13.01
C TYR A 182 -11.36 6.63 13.88
N GLN A 183 -10.74 5.74 14.66
CA GLN A 183 -11.45 4.78 15.51
C GLN A 183 -12.23 5.44 16.67
N ILE A 184 -11.75 6.58 17.19
CA ILE A 184 -12.50 7.39 18.17
C ILE A 184 -13.66 8.12 17.49
N LEU A 185 -13.45 8.61 16.27
CA LEU A 185 -14.50 9.27 15.48
C LEU A 185 -15.61 8.30 15.10
N GLU A 186 -15.28 7.04 14.81
CA GLU A 186 -16.24 5.97 14.53
C GLU A 186 -17.06 5.59 15.78
N ARG A 187 -16.52 5.78 16.99
CA ARG A 187 -17.28 5.66 18.25
C ARG A 187 -18.14 6.88 18.56
N THR A 188 -17.66 8.08 18.22
CA THR A 188 -18.31 9.35 18.58
C THR A 188 -19.44 9.69 17.61
N ASP A 189 -19.16 9.62 16.30
CA ASP A 189 -20.06 9.99 15.21
C ASP A 189 -19.90 9.01 14.02
N PRO A 190 -20.33 7.74 14.14
CA PRO A 190 -20.21 6.74 13.06
C PRO A 190 -20.86 7.20 11.74
N TYR A 191 -21.99 7.91 11.82
CA TYR A 191 -22.67 8.49 10.66
C TYR A 191 -21.82 9.52 9.91
N LEU A 192 -21.04 10.33 10.65
CA LEU A 192 -20.11 11.26 10.03
C LEU A 192 -18.97 10.50 9.36
N VAL A 193 -18.42 9.48 10.02
CA VAL A 193 -17.38 8.63 9.42
C VAL A 193 -17.87 7.96 8.14
N GLU A 194 -19.10 7.43 8.09
CA GLU A 194 -19.69 6.89 6.86
C GLU A 194 -19.89 7.96 5.77
N GLU A 195 -20.41 9.15 6.08
CA GLU A 195 -20.55 10.24 5.10
C GLU A 195 -19.19 10.62 4.48
N LEU A 196 -18.16 10.78 5.32
CA LEU A 196 -16.82 11.12 4.87
C LEU A 196 -16.21 9.97 4.03
N LYS A 197 -16.36 8.72 4.48
CA LYS A 197 -15.85 7.52 3.78
C LYS A 197 -16.49 7.32 2.40
N LYS A 198 -17.70 7.84 2.22
CA LYS A 198 -18.46 7.79 0.96
C LYS A 198 -18.16 8.97 0.01
N LYS A 199 -17.63 10.09 0.53
CA LYS A 199 -17.12 11.22 -0.26
C LYS A 199 -15.67 10.97 -0.72
N LYS A 200 -15.50 10.26 -1.84
CA LYS A 200 -14.19 10.03 -2.45
C LYS A 200 -13.81 11.09 -3.49
#